data_AF-A0JQK9-F1
#
_entry.id   AF-A0JQK9-F1
#
_cell.length_a   1.000
_cell.length_b   1.000
_cell.length_c   1.000
_cell.angle_alpha   90.00
_cell.angle_beta   90.00
_cell.angle_gamma   90.00
#
_symmetry.space_group_name_H-M   'P 1'
#
loop_
_entity.id
_entity.type
_entity.pdbx_description
1 polymer ?
#
loop_
_entity_poly.entity_id
_entity_poly.type
_entity_poly.pdbx_seq_one_letter_code
_entity_poly.pdbx_strand_id
1 'polypeptide(L)'
;MNENFLSMFKELNRKYPDDYGSIEGLRIDAVDLKGNYDDDDKFDETLLDKLRIYYKEQIITITRYDRDNWEIEDYAYLKFEDFREIGKILSIVMKHISRIELD
;
A
#
# COMPACT_ATOMS: atom_id res chain seq x y z
N MET A 1 6.29 7.07 -14.62
CA MET A 1 6.57 5.61 -14.64
C MET A 1 6.73 5.20 -13.20
N ASN A 2 5.87 4.30 -12.72
CA ASN A 2 5.70 4.07 -11.28
C ASN A 2 6.70 3.02 -10.77
N GLU A 3 8.00 3.32 -10.93
CA GLU A 3 9.09 2.38 -10.64
C GLU A 3 9.15 1.98 -9.17
N ASN A 4 8.78 2.89 -8.27
CA ASN A 4 8.76 2.62 -6.83
C ASN A 4 7.63 1.63 -6.50
N PHE A 5 6.44 1.82 -7.07
CA PHE A 5 5.33 0.88 -6.92
C PHE A 5 5.64 -0.50 -7.55
N LEU A 6 6.20 -0.53 -8.75
CA LEU A 6 6.62 -1.80 -9.38
C LEU A 6 7.65 -2.55 -8.52
N SER A 7 8.61 -1.83 -7.93
CA SER A 7 9.61 -2.40 -7.02
C SER A 7 8.99 -2.90 -5.72
N MET A 8 8.02 -2.16 -5.16
CA MET A 8 7.26 -2.54 -3.98
C MET A 8 6.49 -3.84 -4.23
N PHE A 9 5.71 -3.91 -5.32
CA PHE A 9 4.94 -5.09 -5.68
C PHE A 9 5.83 -6.31 -5.90
N LYS A 10 7.00 -6.13 -6.55
CA LYS A 10 7.97 -7.20 -6.72
C LYS A 10 8.52 -7.73 -5.40
N GLU A 11 8.83 -6.84 -4.45
CA GLU A 11 9.33 -7.24 -3.12
C GLU A 11 8.25 -7.95 -2.30
N LEU A 12 7.02 -7.42 -2.30
CA LEU A 12 5.89 -8.01 -1.60
C LEU A 12 5.51 -9.38 -2.18
N ASN A 13 5.41 -9.51 -3.52
CA ASN A 13 5.12 -10.78 -4.18
C ASN A 13 6.20 -11.84 -3.88
N ARG A 14 7.48 -11.45 -3.78
CA ARG A 14 8.55 -12.39 -3.40
C ARG A 14 8.41 -12.90 -1.96
N LYS A 15 7.89 -12.07 -1.06
CA LYS A 15 7.81 -12.37 0.37
C LYS A 15 6.49 -13.04 0.77
N TYR A 16 5.42 -12.73 0.06
CA TYR A 16 4.06 -13.23 0.31
C TYR A 16 3.46 -13.90 -0.94
N PRO A 17 4.18 -14.82 -1.63
CA PRO A 17 3.77 -15.31 -2.95
C PRO A 17 2.43 -16.06 -2.96
N ASP A 18 2.12 -16.81 -1.90
CA ASP A 18 0.89 -17.60 -1.81
C ASP A 18 -0.35 -16.75 -1.51
N ASP A 19 -0.12 -15.56 -0.95
CA ASP A 19 -1.16 -14.63 -0.52
C ASP A 19 -1.31 -13.46 -1.52
N TYR A 20 -0.31 -13.17 -2.36
CA TYR A 20 -0.25 -11.93 -3.13
C TYR A 20 -1.36 -11.82 -4.20
N GLY A 21 -2.11 -10.72 -4.19
CA GLY A 21 -3.18 -10.42 -5.14
C GLY A 21 -4.49 -11.20 -4.92
N SER A 22 -4.60 -12.00 -3.85
CA SER A 22 -5.82 -12.74 -3.52
C SER A 22 -6.68 -11.99 -2.50
N ILE A 23 -7.99 -12.29 -2.47
CA ILE A 23 -8.94 -11.64 -1.56
C ILE A 23 -8.72 -12.03 -0.08
N GLU A 24 -8.14 -13.22 0.15
CA GLU A 24 -7.81 -13.75 1.49
C GLU A 24 -6.34 -13.51 1.87
N GLY A 25 -5.51 -13.10 0.92
CA GLY A 25 -4.07 -12.87 1.09
C GLY A 25 -3.68 -11.39 1.09
N LEU A 26 -2.51 -11.05 0.55
CA LEU A 26 -1.97 -9.70 0.49
C LEU A 26 -2.32 -9.02 -0.84
N ARG A 27 -3.18 -8.02 -0.83
CA ARG A 27 -3.38 -7.12 -1.97
C ARG A 27 -3.07 -5.68 -1.56
N ILE A 28 -2.49 -4.93 -2.47
CA ILE A 28 -2.22 -3.51 -2.32
C ILE A 28 -2.89 -2.80 -3.48
N ASP A 29 -3.71 -1.81 -3.16
CA ASP A 29 -4.23 -0.86 -4.15
C ASP A 29 -3.70 0.53 -3.80
N ALA A 30 -3.43 1.37 -4.79
CA ALA A 30 -3.14 2.78 -4.58
C ALA A 30 -3.94 3.67 -5.50
N VAL A 31 -4.16 4.91 -5.04
CA VAL A 31 -4.93 5.92 -5.75
C VAL A 31 -4.15 7.24 -5.68
N ASP A 32 -4.06 7.93 -6.82
CA ASP A 32 -3.48 9.28 -6.88
C ASP A 32 -4.53 10.36 -6.59
N LEU A 33 -4.08 11.61 -6.39
CA LEU A 33 -4.94 12.77 -6.14
C LEU A 33 -5.91 13.10 -7.29
N LYS A 34 -5.72 12.48 -8.47
CA LYS A 34 -6.61 12.62 -9.63
C LYS A 34 -7.66 11.50 -9.67
N GLY A 35 -7.57 10.51 -8.79
CA GLY A 35 -8.46 9.36 -8.70
C GLY A 35 -8.08 8.20 -9.61
N ASN A 36 -6.88 8.19 -10.19
CA ASN A 36 -6.40 7.05 -10.98
C ASN A 36 -5.86 5.97 -10.04
N TYR A 37 -6.18 4.70 -10.32
CA TYR A 37 -5.71 3.55 -9.57
C TYR A 37 -4.36 3.07 -10.08
N ASP A 38 -3.58 2.34 -9.28
CA ASP A 38 -2.23 1.87 -9.63
C ASP A 38 -2.14 0.92 -10.85
N ASP A 39 -3.27 0.40 -11.30
CA ASP A 39 -3.43 -0.36 -12.55
C ASP A 39 -3.84 0.49 -13.77
N ASP A 40 -4.14 1.77 -13.57
CA ASP A 40 -4.44 2.77 -14.60
C ASP A 40 -3.15 3.31 -15.24
N ASP A 41 -3.15 3.49 -16.56
CA ASP A 41 -1.99 4.01 -17.30
C ASP A 41 -1.66 5.46 -16.98
N LYS A 42 -2.60 6.19 -16.36
CA LYS A 42 -2.47 7.59 -15.93
C LYS A 42 -2.07 7.75 -14.47
N PHE A 43 -1.97 6.66 -13.71
CA PHE A 43 -1.53 6.73 -12.32
C PHE A 43 -0.16 7.38 -12.21
N ASP A 44 -0.08 8.35 -11.30
CA ASP A 44 1.11 9.13 -11.04
C ASP A 44 1.54 8.98 -9.57
N GLU A 45 2.61 8.21 -9.33
CA GLU A 45 3.05 7.93 -7.97
C GLU A 45 3.50 9.18 -7.20
N THR A 46 3.90 10.28 -7.86
CA THR A 46 4.24 11.56 -7.19
C THR A 46 3.02 12.24 -6.58
N LEU A 47 1.83 11.91 -7.09
CA LEU A 47 0.54 12.40 -6.63
C LEU A 47 -0.17 11.38 -5.75
N LEU A 48 0.55 10.45 -5.12
CA LEU A 48 -0.05 9.45 -4.24
C LEU A 48 -0.96 10.11 -3.19
N ASP A 49 -2.22 9.70 -3.18
CA ASP A 49 -3.25 10.13 -2.23
C ASP A 49 -3.50 9.05 -1.17
N LYS A 50 -3.64 7.81 -1.61
CA LYS A 50 -4.11 6.73 -0.74
C LYS A 50 -3.51 5.39 -1.11
N LEU A 51 -3.30 4.58 -0.08
CA LEU A 51 -2.93 3.18 -0.20
C LEU A 51 -3.89 2.33 0.61
N ARG A 52 -4.33 1.21 0.06
CA ARG A 52 -5.13 0.21 0.77
C ARG A 52 -4.38 -1.10 0.80
N ILE A 53 -4.16 -1.60 2.00
CA ILE A 53 -3.50 -2.87 2.28
C ILE A 53 -4.57 -3.84 2.74
N TYR A 54 -4.85 -4.81 1.90
CA TYR A 54 -5.72 -5.94 2.19
C TYR A 54 -4.86 -7.10 2.65
N TYR A 55 -5.11 -7.62 3.85
CA TYR A 55 -4.40 -8.79 4.37
C TYR A 55 -5.31 -9.62 5.28
N LYS A 56 -5.64 -10.86 4.87
CA LYS A 56 -6.47 -11.79 5.68
C LYS A 56 -7.75 -11.14 6.21
N GLU A 57 -8.56 -10.61 5.30
CA GLU A 57 -9.83 -9.93 5.59
C GLU A 57 -9.69 -8.58 6.34
N GLN A 58 -8.48 -8.12 6.63
CA GLN A 58 -8.21 -6.80 7.21
C GLN A 58 -7.94 -5.78 6.12
N ILE A 59 -8.37 -4.53 6.35
CA ILE A 59 -8.13 -3.40 5.44
C ILE A 59 -7.48 -2.28 6.23
N ILE A 60 -6.20 -2.04 5.95
CA ILE A 60 -5.48 -0.88 6.47
C ILE A 60 -5.37 0.13 5.36
N THR A 61 -5.88 1.34 5.60
CA THR A 61 -5.76 2.44 4.66
C THR A 61 -4.73 3.43 5.17
N ILE A 62 -3.83 3.83 4.29
CA ILE A 62 -2.85 4.89 4.52
C ILE A 62 -3.29 6.05 3.63
N THR A 63 -3.81 7.12 4.23
CA THR A 63 -4.31 8.29 3.51
C THR A 63 -3.36 9.46 3.71
N ARG A 64 -3.07 10.19 2.64
CA ARG A 64 -2.32 11.43 2.67
C ARG A 64 -3.24 12.57 3.10
N TYR A 65 -2.91 13.24 4.20
CA TYR A 65 -3.65 14.43 4.64
C TYR A 65 -3.10 15.69 3.95
N ASP A 66 -1.77 15.82 3.92
CA ASP A 66 -1.03 16.81 3.15
C ASP A 66 0.32 16.23 2.69
N ARG A 67 1.27 17.05 2.21
CA ARG A 67 2.56 16.55 1.73
C ARG A 67 3.34 15.74 2.76
N ASP A 68 3.34 16.16 4.02
CA ASP A 68 4.20 15.59 5.04
C ASP A 68 3.41 14.76 6.06
N ASN A 69 2.09 14.95 6.13
CA ASN A 69 1.22 14.29 7.10
C ASN A 69 0.41 13.16 6.46
N TRP A 70 0.52 11.98 7.06
CA TRP A 70 -0.17 10.77 6.65
C TRP A 70 -0.93 10.17 7.83
N GLU A 71 -2.09 9.61 7.54
CA GLU A 71 -2.96 8.94 8.50
C GLU A 71 -3.03 7.45 8.19
N ILE A 72 -3.06 6.63 9.24
CA ILE A 72 -3.40 5.20 9.13
C ILE A 72 -4.82 5.05 9.66
N GLU A 73 -5.74 4.75 8.76
CA GLU A 73 -7.12 4.41 9.07
C GLU A 73 -7.28 2.87 9.06
N ASP A 74 -7.90 2.33 10.09
CA ASP A 74 -8.34 0.95 10.12
C ASP A 74 -9.87 0.91 10.18
N TYR A 75 -10.46 0.10 9.31
CA TYR A 75 -11.91 -0.09 9.23
C TYR A 75 -12.39 -1.29 10.06
N ALA A 76 -11.48 -2.07 10.65
CA ALA A 76 -11.78 -3.29 11.41
C ALA A 76 -10.90 -3.46 12.65
N TYR A 77 -11.09 -4.56 13.40
CA TYR A 77 -10.21 -4.94 14.50
C TYR A 77 -9.12 -5.87 14.00
N LEU A 78 -7.85 -5.48 14.16
CA LEU A 78 -6.72 -6.36 13.91
C LEU A 78 -6.64 -7.49 14.94
N LYS A 79 -6.52 -8.72 14.47
CA LYS A 79 -6.17 -9.85 15.34
C LYS A 79 -4.74 -9.67 15.83
N PHE A 80 -4.50 -9.92 17.12
CA PHE A 80 -3.18 -9.80 17.74
C PHE A 80 -2.08 -10.53 16.96
N GLU A 81 -2.39 -11.72 16.44
CA GLU A 81 -1.46 -12.58 15.71
C GLU A 81 -1.00 -11.97 14.37
N ASP A 82 -1.82 -11.15 13.74
CA ASP A 82 -1.55 -10.57 12.42
C ASP A 82 -0.75 -9.26 12.51
N PHE A 83 -0.70 -8.60 13.68
CA PHE A 83 0.03 -7.32 13.88
C PHE A 83 1.49 -7.41 13.44
N ARG A 84 2.15 -8.54 13.72
CA ARG A 84 3.57 -8.73 13.36
C ARG A 84 3.77 -8.74 11.85
N GLU A 85 2.88 -9.38 11.10
CA GLU A 85 2.97 -9.43 9.64
C GLU A 85 2.56 -8.10 9.01
N ILE A 86 1.49 -7.49 9.52
CA ILE A 86 1.07 -6.14 9.12
C ILE A 86 2.21 -5.13 9.28
N GLY A 87 2.90 -5.13 10.43
CA GLY A 87 4.06 -4.24 10.64
C GLY A 87 5.19 -4.48 9.63
N LYS A 88 5.41 -5.73 9.19
CA LYS A 88 6.39 -6.05 8.15
C LYS A 88 5.95 -5.61 6.76
N ILE A 89 4.66 -5.73 6.44
CA ILE A 89 4.08 -5.25 5.19
C ILE A 89 4.20 -3.73 5.13
N LEU A 90 3.75 -3.03 6.18
CA LEU A 90 3.90 -1.58 6.33
C LEU A 90 5.34 -1.13 6.16
N SER A 91 6.30 -1.83 6.77
CA SER A 91 7.72 -1.50 6.61
C SER A 91 8.20 -1.58 5.16
N ILE A 92 7.75 -2.57 4.38
CA ILE A 92 8.10 -2.68 2.96
C ILE A 92 7.42 -1.57 2.15
N VAL A 93 6.14 -1.34 2.38
CA VAL A 93 5.37 -0.29 1.71
C VAL A 93 6.02 1.07 1.93
N MET A 94 6.27 1.45 3.19
CA MET A 94 6.87 2.76 3.52
C MET A 94 8.32 2.90 3.01
N LYS A 95 9.09 1.81 2.95
CA LYS A 95 10.44 1.81 2.37
C LYS A 95 10.44 2.23 0.89
N HIS A 96 9.42 1.85 0.11
CA HIS A 96 9.33 2.24 -1.30
C HIS A 96 8.68 3.61 -1.48
N ILE A 97 7.64 3.93 -0.69
CA ILE A 97 7.00 5.25 -0.72
C ILE A 97 8.00 6.37 -0.36
N SER A 98 8.87 6.15 0.63
CA SER A 98 9.88 7.14 1.04
C SER A 98 10.92 7.52 -0.03
N ARG A 99 10.90 6.86 -1.19
CA ARG A 99 11.75 7.17 -2.35
C ARG A 99 11.06 8.05 -3.39
N ILE A 100 9.76 8.24 -3.24
CA ILE A 100 8.95 9.07 -4.13
C ILE A 100 9.12 10.53 -3.70
N GLU A 101 9.40 11.40 -4.67
CA GLU A 101 9.33 12.85 -4.47
C GLU A 101 7.86 13.27 -4.63
N LEU A 102 7.18 13.52 -3.52
CA LEU A 102 5.75 13.85 -3.51
C LEU A 102 5.51 15.32 -3.89
N ASP A 103 4.61 15.54 -4.84
CA ASP A 103 4.16 16.87 -5.27
C ASP A 103 3.15 17.48 -4.29
#